data_AF-A0A924LKR1-F1
#
_entry.id   AF-A0A924LKR1-F1
#
_cell.length_a   1.000
_cell.length_b   1.000
_cell.length_c   1.000
_cell.angle_alpha   90.00
_cell.angle_beta   90.00
_cell.angle_gamma   90.00
#
_symmetry.space_group_name_H-M   'P 1'
#
loop_
_entity.id
_entity.type
_entity.pdbx_description
1 polymer ?
#
loop_
_entity_poly.entity_id
_entity_poly.type
_entity_poly.pdbx_seq_one_letter_code
_entity_poly.pdbx_strand_id
1 'polypeptide(L)' 'MPLTGEYEPSTQQWVRDQVEAYESSGGTQGTMLRGMPVVLLTMVGARSGKLRKV' A
#
# COMPACT_ATOMS: atom_id res chain seq x y z
N MET A 1 -5.20 -15.47 9.69
CA MET A 1 -5.07 -14.42 10.73
C MET A 1 -4.67 -13.14 10.04
N PRO A 2 -5.20 -11.97 10.43
CA PRO A 2 -4.73 -10.69 9.89
C PRO A 2 -3.23 -10.51 10.18
N LEU A 3 -2.51 -9.87 9.26
CA LEU A 3 -1.11 -9.53 9.49
C LEU A 3 -1.03 -8.51 10.65
N THR A 4 -0.15 -8.75 11.61
CA THR A 4 0.08 -7.86 12.76
C THR A 4 1.49 -7.29 12.70
N GLY A 5 1.64 -5.99 12.91
CA GLY A 5 2.94 -5.33 12.95
C GLY A 5 2.83 -3.83 12.74
N GLU A 6 3.96 -3.13 12.89
CA GLU A 6 4.06 -1.71 12.58
C GLU A 6 4.08 -1.51 11.06
N TYR A 7 3.24 -0.61 10.55
CA TYR A 7 3.28 -0.22 9.14
C TYR A 7 4.41 0.77 8.90
N GLU A 8 5.28 0.47 7.95
CA GLU A 8 6.29 1.40 7.47
C GLU A 8 6.04 1.73 5.99
N PRO A 9 5.69 2.99 5.66
CA PRO A 9 5.35 3.37 4.30
C PRO A 9 6.54 3.28 3.34
N SER A 10 6.23 3.25 2.04
CA SER A 10 7.24 3.28 0.98
C SER A 10 8.09 4.54 1.09
N THR A 11 9.37 4.49 0.72
CA THR A 11 10.24 5.68 0.64
C THR A 11 9.90 6.56 -0.56
N GLN A 12 9.25 6.00 -1.59
CA GLN A 12 8.81 6.73 -2.78
C GLN A 12 7.51 7.48 -2.49
N GLN A 13 7.50 8.81 -2.67
CA GLN A 13 6.36 9.67 -2.37
C GLN A 13 5.10 9.26 -3.14
N TRP A 14 5.21 9.07 -4.45
CA TRP A 14 4.05 8.72 -5.30
C TRP A 14 3.38 7.41 -4.88
N VAL A 15 4.14 6.44 -4.34
CA VAL A 15 3.57 5.20 -3.80
C VAL A 15 2.75 5.52 -2.55
N ARG A 16 3.29 6.32 -1.63
CA ARG A 16 2.57 6.72 -0.40
C ARG A 16 1.27 7.45 -0.73
N ASP A 17 1.33 8.39 -1.67
CA ASP A 17 0.16 9.18 -2.09
C ASP A 17 -0.92 8.27 -2.70
N GLN A 18 -0.51 7.29 -3.52
CA GLN A 18 -1.45 6.35 -4.11
C GLN A 18 -2.09 5.43 -3.05
N VAL A 19 -1.32 4.95 -2.08
CA VAL A 19 -1.84 4.17 -0.94
C VAL A 19 -2.83 4.98 -0.13
N GLU A 20 -2.50 6.23 0.20
CA GLU A 20 -3.38 7.13 0.95
C GLU A 20 -4.69 7.40 0.20
N ALA A 21 -4.62 7.69 -1.10
CA ALA A 21 -5.80 7.88 -1.94
C ALA A 21 -6.67 6.61 -2.01
N TYR A 22 -6.05 5.43 -2.14
CA TYR A 22 -6.78 4.16 -2.16
C TYR A 22 -7.50 3.91 -0.84
N GLU A 23 -6.83 4.06 0.30
CA GLU A 23 -7.41 3.74 1.61
C GLU A 23 -8.44 4.77 2.07
N SER A 24 -8.16 6.06 1.90
CA SER A 24 -9.08 7.14 2.29
C SER A 24 -10.38 7.12 1.47
N SER A 25 -10.33 6.62 0.23
CA SER A 25 -11.48 6.53 -0.68
C SER A 25 -12.23 5.21 -0.61
N GLY A 26 -11.79 4.26 0.24
CA GLY A 26 -12.35 2.90 0.27
C GLY A 26 -12.15 2.13 -1.05
N GLY A 27 -11.10 2.45 -1.81
CA GLY A 27 -10.76 1.80 -3.06
C GLY A 27 -11.46 2.35 -4.30
N THR A 28 -11.85 3.62 -4.29
CA THR A 28 -12.45 4.30 -5.46
C THR A 28 -11.48 5.26 -6.16
N GLN A 29 -10.38 5.63 -5.51
CA GLN A 29 -9.31 6.47 -6.04
C GLN A 29 -7.96 5.75 -6.00
N GLY A 30 -7.00 6.18 -6.82
CA GLY A 30 -5.66 5.54 -6.87
C GLY A 30 -5.66 4.11 -7.44
N THR A 31 -6.73 3.68 -8.10
CA THR A 31 -6.96 2.30 -8.56
C THR A 31 -6.35 1.97 -9.92
N MET A 32 -5.72 2.95 -10.58
CA MET A 32 -5.15 2.80 -11.92
C MET A 32 -3.69 3.24 -11.93
N LEU A 33 -2.83 2.49 -12.61
CA LEU A 33 -1.45 2.86 -12.88
C LEU A 33 -1.13 2.55 -14.35
N ARG A 34 -0.74 3.57 -15.12
CA ARG A 34 -0.47 3.45 -16.57
C ARG A 34 -1.65 2.83 -17.35
N GLY A 35 -2.88 3.17 -16.97
CA GLY A 35 -4.11 2.69 -17.62
C GLY A 35 -4.53 1.26 -17.24
N MET A 36 -3.83 0.62 -16.31
CA MET A 36 -4.16 -0.73 -15.83
C MET A 36 -4.67 -0.67 -14.38
N PRO A 37 -5.64 -1.53 -14.02
CA PRO A 37 -6.11 -1.64 -12.65
C PRO A 37 -5.01 -2.19 -11.74
N VAL A 38 -4.96 -1.68 -10.51
CA VAL A 38 -4.01 -2.14 -9.48
C VAL A 38 -4.75 -2.65 -8.25
N VAL A 39 -4.03 -3.39 -7.42
CA VAL A 39 -4.48 -3.85 -6.09
C VAL A 39 -3.48 -3.38 -5.06
N LEU A 40 -3.97 -3.08 -3.85
CA LEU A 40 -3.12 -2.72 -2.72
C LEU A 40 -2.75 -3.98 -1.93
N LEU A 41 -1.47 -4.36 -1.95
CA LEU A 41 -0.98 -5.55 -1.25
C LEU A 41 -0.34 -5.17 0.07
N THR A 42 -0.84 -5.75 1.17
CA THR A 42 -0.17 -5.67 2.47
C THR A 42 0.69 -6.92 2.69
N MET A 43 1.97 -6.73 3.00
CA MET A 43 2.95 -7.81 3.21
C MET A 43 3.84 -7.56 4.43
N VAL A 44 4.46 -8.61 4.94
CA VAL A 44 5.49 -8.52 6.00
C VAL A 44 6.87 -8.42 5.33
N GLY A 45 7.62 -7.37 5.64
CA GLY A 45 8.97 -7.18 5.13
C GLY A 45 9.91 -8.27 5.64
N ALA A 46 10.49 -9.07 4.75
CA ALA A 46 11.29 -10.24 5.13
C ALA A 46 12.51 -9.95 6.03
N ARG A 47 13.08 -8.74 5.95
CA ARG A 47 14.21 -8.31 6.78
C ARG A 47 13.78 -7.49 8.00
N SER A 48 12.81 -6.59 7.83
CA SER A 48 12.42 -5.65 8.88
C SER A 48 11.30 -6.16 9.78
N GLY A 49 10.55 -7.20 9.37
CA GLY A 49 9.35 -7.69 10.07
C GLY A 49 8.15 -6.74 10.04
N LYS A 50 8.32 -5.53 9.47
CA LYS A 50 7.28 -4.50 9.42
C LYS A 50 6.28 -4.72 8.29
N LEU A 51 5.06 -4.24 8.46
CA LEU A 51 4.06 -4.24 7.41
C LEU A 51 4.43 -3.22 6.33
N ARG A 52 4.28 -3.63 5.07
CA ARG A 52 4.47 -2.81 3.88
C ARG A 52 3.21 -2.84 3.04
N LYS A 53 2.87 -1.71 2.42
CA LYS A 53 1.78 -1.56 1.46
C LYS A 53 2.38 -1.10 0.15
N VAL A 54 2.08 -1.83 -0.92
CA VAL A 54 2.58 -1.59 -2.29
C VAL A 54 1.49 -1.88 -3.31
#